data_AF-A0A1S3PEB2-F1
#
_entry.id   AF-A0A1S3PEB2-F1
#
_cell.length_a   1.000
_cell.length_b   1.000
_cell.length_c   1.000
_cell.angle_alpha   90.00
_cell.angle_beta   90.00
_cell.angle_gamma   90.00
#
_symmetry.space_group_name_H-M   'P 1'
#
loop_
_entity.id
_entity.type
_entity.pdbx_description
1 polymer ?
#
loop_
_entity_poly.entity_id
_entity_poly.type
_entity_poly.pdbx_seq_one_letter_code
_entity_poly.pdbx_strand_id
1 'polypeptide(L)'
;MYNKACGYRSLPQRDSVPAKPGLFVATESFVQSPFHHHTGQGLSFDYIPNVRDNDYRDSTQGWLSWICNVIVCFMVYICTFITFPISGWFVLKVVPNYQRVVVFRLGRVRPPKGPGVVLVLPLIDQWQRVDLRTRAFNIPPCQVTTRDGGVVSVGADIQFRIWSPVMSVVSVQDLNASTRLTAHNAMTTSLGRKSVREIQTERIKLGEYLGMDINETTKPWGLEVDRVELTVGAVLKPPEDCPSGPGSVILPPSIPGLEGLAGPIQQLAMHFLGNMAGGNNGSPLVRTGTVTMELPWLGQVQ
;
A
#
# COMPACT_ATOMS: atom_id res chain seq x y z
N MET A 1 28.83 -37.97 -32.39
CA MET A 1 29.78 -37.16 -31.61
C MET A 1 29.85 -35.76 -32.22
N TYR A 2 29.46 -34.75 -31.43
CA TYR A 2 29.84 -33.33 -31.42
C TYR A 2 29.99 -32.54 -32.75
N ASN A 3 29.08 -31.61 -33.04
CA ASN A 3 29.02 -30.19 -32.62
C ASN A 3 29.99 -29.25 -33.36
N LYS A 4 29.44 -28.30 -34.13
CA LYS A 4 29.98 -26.94 -34.22
C LYS A 4 28.87 -25.94 -34.54
N ALA A 5 28.67 -25.04 -33.57
CA ALA A 5 27.62 -24.04 -33.50
C ALA A 5 27.76 -22.94 -34.56
N CYS A 6 26.63 -22.51 -35.11
CA CYS A 6 26.51 -21.29 -35.92
C CYS A 6 26.43 -20.09 -34.97
N GLY A 7 27.45 -19.23 -34.98
CA GLY A 7 27.52 -18.03 -34.14
C GLY A 7 26.82 -16.85 -34.81
N TYR A 8 25.82 -16.26 -34.14
CA TYR A 8 25.21 -15.01 -34.57
C TYR A 8 26.04 -13.83 -34.07
N ARG A 9 26.51 -12.99 -35.00
CA ARG A 9 27.24 -11.75 -34.72
C ARG A 9 26.26 -10.59 -34.70
N SER A 10 25.99 -10.03 -33.51
CA SER A 10 25.15 -8.85 -33.35
C SER A 10 25.90 -7.57 -33.79
N LEU A 11 25.28 -6.81 -34.68
CA LEU A 11 25.71 -5.46 -35.09
C LEU A 11 25.28 -4.42 -34.04
N PRO A 12 26.08 -3.36 -33.80
CA PRO A 12 25.70 -2.31 -32.86
C PRO A 12 24.70 -1.34 -33.51
N GLN A 13 23.46 -1.33 -33.03
CA GLN A 13 22.47 -0.33 -33.44
C GLN A 13 22.57 0.89 -32.53
N ARG A 14 23.04 2.00 -33.10
CA ARG A 14 23.09 3.32 -32.47
C ARG A 14 21.97 4.15 -33.06
N ASP A 15 20.82 4.20 -32.37
CA ASP A 15 19.76 5.15 -32.68
C ASP A 15 19.47 6.01 -31.46
N SER A 16 19.97 7.24 -31.55
CA SER A 16 19.65 8.37 -30.68
C SER A 16 18.22 8.84 -30.94
N VAL A 17 17.36 8.77 -29.92
CA VAL A 17 16.08 9.50 -29.89
C VAL A 17 16.05 10.38 -28.63
N PRO A 18 15.86 11.70 -28.74
CA PRO A 18 15.72 12.56 -27.57
C PRO A 18 14.36 12.29 -26.90
N ALA A 19 14.39 11.81 -25.66
CA ALA A 19 13.19 11.59 -24.86
C ALA A 19 12.53 12.94 -24.53
N LYS A 20 11.28 13.11 -24.99
CA LYS A 20 10.37 14.14 -24.44
C LYS A 20 10.09 13.82 -22.97
N PRO A 21 9.91 14.82 -22.09
CA PRO A 21 9.57 14.60 -20.69
C PRO A 21 8.11 14.14 -20.60
N GLY A 22 7.92 12.82 -20.58
CA GLY A 22 6.65 12.16 -20.35
C GLY A 22 6.49 11.78 -18.88
N LEU A 23 5.34 12.18 -18.35
CA LEU A 23 4.75 12.00 -17.04
C LEU A 23 4.66 10.52 -16.57
N PHE A 24 5.77 9.82 -16.32
CA PHE A 24 5.80 8.58 -15.52
C PHE A 24 7.22 8.38 -14.97
N VAL A 25 7.38 8.50 -13.65
CA VAL A 25 8.64 8.21 -12.96
C VAL A 25 8.84 6.71 -12.91
N ALA A 26 9.95 6.23 -13.45
CA ALA A 26 10.36 4.84 -13.41
C ALA A 26 10.77 4.44 -11.98
N THR A 27 10.21 3.32 -11.51
CA THR A 27 10.41 2.69 -10.19
C THR A 27 11.75 1.97 -10.07
N GLU A 28 12.85 2.60 -10.48
CA GLU A 28 14.19 1.99 -10.48
C GLU A 28 15.23 2.98 -9.92
N SER A 29 14.96 3.54 -8.74
CA SER A 29 15.95 4.28 -7.95
C SER A 29 15.75 4.08 -6.45
N PHE A 30 15.72 2.82 -6.03
CA PHE A 30 15.97 2.42 -4.65
C PHE A 30 17.29 1.64 -4.57
N VAL A 31 18.35 2.23 -5.11
CA VAL A 31 19.72 1.86 -4.73
C VAL A 31 20.36 3.12 -4.20
N GLN A 32 20.56 3.10 -2.90
CA GLN A 32 21.25 4.07 -2.06
C GLN A 32 22.53 4.60 -2.73
N SER A 33 22.59 5.90 -3.01
CA SER A 33 23.82 6.59 -3.38
C SER A 33 24.44 7.26 -2.14
N PRO A 34 25.76 7.12 -1.91
CA PRO A 34 26.46 7.81 -0.84
C PRO A 34 26.63 9.29 -1.23
N PHE A 35 26.00 10.18 -0.48
CA PHE A 35 25.90 11.60 -0.82
C PHE A 35 27.25 12.32 -0.62
N HIS A 36 27.91 12.66 -1.72
CA HIS A 36 29.00 13.64 -1.74
C HIS A 36 28.42 15.05 -1.66
N HIS A 37 28.93 15.85 -0.73
CA HIS A 37 28.68 17.28 -0.62
C HIS A 37 29.07 18.02 -1.91
N HIS A 38 28.10 18.61 -2.61
CA HIS A 38 28.36 19.70 -3.54
C HIS A 38 27.45 20.88 -3.22
N THR A 39 28.08 21.91 -2.67
CA THR A 39 27.64 23.30 -2.65
C THR A 39 27.24 23.75 -4.06
N GLY A 40 25.96 24.04 -4.25
CA GLY A 40 25.43 24.69 -5.44
C GLY A 40 24.27 25.59 -5.06
N GLN A 41 24.45 26.90 -5.26
CA GLN A 41 23.39 27.90 -5.20
C GLN A 41 22.39 27.61 -6.33
N GLY A 42 21.38 26.80 -6.05
CA GLY A 42 20.22 26.58 -6.90
C GLY A 42 18.99 27.25 -6.30
N LEU A 43 18.19 27.91 -7.14
CA LEU A 43 16.91 28.50 -6.77
C LEU A 43 15.98 27.44 -6.14
N SER A 44 15.93 27.51 -4.82
CA SER A 44 15.01 26.92 -3.84
C SER A 44 13.62 26.50 -4.39
N PHE A 45 13.52 25.32 -5.00
CA PHE A 45 12.23 24.65 -5.20
C PHE A 45 12.21 23.21 -4.67
N ASP A 46 13.37 22.58 -4.50
CA ASP A 46 13.51 21.20 -4.02
C ASP A 46 14.05 21.10 -2.58
N TYR A 47 13.64 22.03 -1.69
CA TYR A 47 13.95 21.87 -0.27
C TYR A 47 13.02 20.82 0.34
N ILE A 48 13.48 19.57 0.39
CA ILE A 48 12.93 18.56 1.29
C ILE A 48 13.61 18.80 2.65
N PRO A 49 12.92 19.32 3.66
CA PRO A 49 13.51 19.49 4.98
C PRO A 49 14.02 18.15 5.47
N ASN A 50 15.31 18.08 5.81
CA ASN A 50 15.86 16.90 6.47
C ASN A 50 15.44 16.91 7.94
N VAL A 51 14.19 16.51 8.19
CA VAL A 51 13.58 16.45 9.53
C VAL A 51 14.25 15.37 10.40
N ARG A 52 15.06 14.46 9.81
CA ARG A 52 15.76 13.40 10.56
C ARG A 52 16.84 13.94 11.49
N ASP A 53 17.50 15.05 11.13
CA ASP A 53 18.61 15.62 11.91
C ASP A 53 18.17 16.66 12.96
N ASN A 54 16.85 16.81 13.18
CA ASN A 54 16.29 17.87 14.04
C ASN A 54 16.78 19.29 13.65
N ASP A 55 17.24 19.47 12.41
CA ASP A 55 17.68 20.77 11.93
C ASP A 55 16.47 21.56 11.44
N TYR A 56 15.82 22.24 12.38
CA TYR A 56 14.72 23.15 12.12
C TYR A 56 15.21 24.53 11.63
N ARG A 57 16.53 24.71 11.46
CA ARG A 57 17.11 25.95 10.94
C ARG A 57 17.44 25.71 9.47
N ASP A 58 16.56 26.18 8.61
CA ASP A 58 16.81 26.18 7.19
C ASP A 58 17.93 27.19 6.86
N SER A 59 19.19 26.74 6.96
CA SER A 59 20.39 27.54 6.70
C SER A 59 20.57 27.91 5.23
N THR A 60 19.68 27.40 4.35
CA THR A 60 19.62 27.77 2.93
C THR A 60 19.00 29.15 2.72
N GLN A 61 18.38 29.74 3.75
CA GLN A 61 17.66 30.99 3.65
C GLN A 61 18.64 32.19 3.61
N GLY A 62 18.73 32.84 2.45
CA GLY A 62 19.46 34.10 2.30
C GLY A 62 18.97 35.17 3.29
N TRP A 63 19.89 36.03 3.72
CA TRP A 63 19.65 37.06 4.76
C TRP A 63 18.41 37.94 4.49
N LEU A 64 18.10 38.25 3.23
CA LEU A 64 16.88 38.99 2.83
C LEU A 64 15.58 38.26 3.20
N SER A 65 15.55 36.94 3.01
CA SER A 65 14.37 36.12 3.33
C SER A 65 14.19 35.98 4.84
N TRP A 66 15.29 35.96 5.59
CA TRP A 66 15.26 36.05 7.05
C TRP A 66 14.67 37.39 7.52
N ILE A 67 15.12 38.52 6.96
CA ILE A 67 14.60 39.86 7.28
C ILE A 67 13.10 39.96 6.94
N CYS A 68 12.68 39.49 5.77
CA CYS A 68 11.28 39.49 5.38
C CYS A 68 10.41 38.69 6.36
N ASN A 69 10.85 37.48 6.76
CA ASN A 69 10.15 36.67 7.75
C ASN A 69 10.02 37.41 9.10
N VAL A 70 11.09 38.08 9.55
CA VAL A 70 11.11 38.87 10.79
C VAL A 70 10.12 40.03 10.71
N ILE A 71 10.12 40.80 9.61
CA ILE A 71 9.21 41.92 9.40
C ILE A 71 7.74 41.45 9.42
N VAL A 72 7.42 40.38 8.69
CA VAL A 72 6.06 39.82 8.66
C VAL A 72 5.64 39.34 10.06
N CYS A 73 6.52 38.64 10.78
CA CYS A 73 6.26 38.21 12.15
C CYS A 73 5.99 39.42 13.06
N PHE A 74 6.79 40.48 12.96
CA PHE A 74 6.65 41.67 13.77
C PHE A 74 5.31 42.39 13.52
N MET A 75 4.92 42.55 12.25
CA MET A 75 3.65 43.18 11.87
C MET A 75 2.44 42.41 12.45
N VAL A 76 2.47 41.08 12.41
CA VAL A 76 1.41 40.24 12.97
C VAL A 76 1.39 40.28 14.50
N TYR A 77 2.54 40.35 15.14
CA TYR A 77 2.64 40.58 16.58
C TYR A 77 2.01 41.91 16.99
N ILE A 78 2.28 43.00 16.25
CA ILE A 78 1.66 44.31 16.48
C ILE A 78 0.14 44.22 16.33
N CYS A 79 -0.37 43.63 15.23
CA CYS A 79 -1.82 43.45 15.04
C CYS A 79 -2.45 42.62 16.18
N THR A 80 -1.76 41.58 16.65
CA THR A 80 -2.23 40.75 17.77
C THR A 80 -2.27 41.55 19.08
N PHE A 81 -1.28 42.43 19.30
CA PHE A 81 -1.21 43.31 20.46
C PHE A 81 -2.25 44.44 20.41
N ILE A 82 -2.57 44.99 19.25
CA ILE A 82 -3.65 45.99 19.10
C ILE A 82 -5.01 45.35 19.41
N THR A 83 -5.19 44.07 19.10
CA THR A 83 -6.43 43.31 19.32
C THR A 83 -6.47 42.55 20.66
N PHE A 84 -5.58 42.91 21.60
CA PHE A 84 -5.25 42.20 22.84
C PHE A 84 -6.41 41.64 23.69
N PRO A 85 -7.54 42.35 23.91
CA PRO A 85 -8.60 41.78 24.75
C PRO A 85 -9.30 40.58 24.09
N ILE A 86 -9.33 40.51 22.75
CA ILE A 86 -10.02 39.46 21.99
C ILE A 86 -9.03 38.35 21.60
N SER A 87 -7.81 38.70 21.24
CA SER A 87 -6.81 37.76 20.73
C SER A 87 -6.21 36.86 21.82
N GLY A 88 -6.17 37.31 23.08
CA GLY A 88 -5.56 36.57 24.19
C GLY A 88 -6.10 35.14 24.36
N TRP A 89 -7.41 34.95 24.21
CA TRP A 89 -8.05 33.62 24.31
C TRP A 89 -7.71 32.69 23.13
N PHE A 90 -7.46 33.26 21.94
CA PHE A 90 -7.11 32.47 20.76
C PHE A 90 -5.63 32.08 20.75
N VAL A 91 -4.76 32.95 21.28
CA VAL A 91 -3.31 32.76 21.24
C VAL A 91 -2.83 31.72 22.26
N LEU A 92 -3.46 31.68 23.43
CA LEU A 92 -3.10 30.77 24.51
C LEU A 92 -3.81 29.41 24.32
N LYS A 93 -3.04 28.38 23.95
CA LYS A 93 -3.54 27.00 23.88
C LYS A 93 -2.84 26.13 24.91
N VAL A 94 -3.63 25.46 25.76
CA VAL A 94 -3.11 24.47 26.71
C VAL A 94 -3.03 23.11 26.02
N VAL A 95 -1.86 22.47 26.14
CA VAL A 95 -1.56 21.15 25.55
C VAL A 95 -1.34 20.13 26.67
N PRO A 96 -2.05 18.99 26.68
CA PRO A 96 -1.82 17.92 27.64
C PRO A 96 -0.44 17.28 27.54
N ASN A 97 0.05 16.66 28.64
CA ASN A 97 1.37 16.02 28.71
C ASN A 97 1.65 14.95 27.65
N TYR A 98 0.61 14.22 27.23
CA TYR A 98 0.68 13.13 26.27
C TYR A 98 0.57 13.59 24.81
N GLN A 99 0.32 14.88 24.57
CA GLN A 99 0.26 15.47 23.24
C GLN A 99 1.50 16.33 22.97
N ARG A 100 1.82 16.47 21.70
CA ARG A 100 2.78 17.45 21.20
C ARG A 100 2.10 18.29 20.13
N VAL A 101 2.51 19.55 20.04
CA VAL A 101 2.01 20.45 19.00
C VAL A 101 3.13 20.73 18.02
N VAL A 102 2.87 20.39 16.75
CA VAL A 102 3.69 20.80 15.62
C VAL A 102 3.13 22.13 15.13
N VAL A 103 3.99 23.14 15.03
CA VAL A 103 3.61 24.47 14.56
C VAL A 103 4.33 24.75 13.25
N PHE A 104 3.56 25.11 12.24
CA PHE A 104 4.03 25.60 10.96
C PHE A 104 3.85 27.11 10.92
N ARG A 105 4.94 27.86 10.77
CA ARG A 105 4.91 29.31 10.63
C ARG A 105 5.26 29.68 9.20
N LEU A 106 4.32 30.28 8.48
CA LEU A 106 4.53 30.69 7.08
C LEU A 106 5.08 29.53 6.22
N GLY A 107 4.52 28.33 6.40
CA GLY A 107 4.95 27.11 5.71
C GLY A 107 6.24 26.47 6.22
N ARG A 108 6.91 27.05 7.23
CA ARG A 108 8.13 26.47 7.82
C ARG A 108 7.82 25.71 9.09
N VAL A 109 8.38 24.52 9.19
CA VAL A 109 8.29 23.68 10.39
C VAL A 109 9.14 24.26 11.52
N ARG A 110 8.59 24.28 12.74
CA ARG A 110 9.32 24.65 13.95
C ARG A 110 9.54 23.41 14.81
N PRO A 111 10.52 23.45 15.74
CA PRO A 111 10.69 22.37 16.70
C PRO A 111 9.37 22.12 17.45
N PRO A 112 9.04 20.85 17.74
CA PRO A 112 7.79 20.48 18.37
C PRO A 112 7.74 21.10 19.77
N LYS A 113 6.64 21.75 20.09
CA LYS A 113 6.47 22.35 21.41
C LYS A 113 6.02 21.29 22.41
N GLY A 114 6.67 21.31 23.58
CA GLY A 114 6.35 20.45 24.72
C GLY A 114 4.97 20.75 25.32
N PRO A 115 4.57 19.97 26.34
CA PRO A 115 3.28 20.16 26.99
C PRO A 115 3.23 21.45 27.81
N GLY A 116 2.03 21.98 28.03
CA GLY A 116 1.81 23.25 28.73
C GLY A 116 1.17 24.31 27.85
N VAL A 117 1.42 25.58 28.18
CA VAL A 117 0.85 26.72 27.46
C VAL A 117 1.69 27.02 26.23
N VAL A 118 1.09 26.81 25.06
CA VAL A 118 1.70 27.10 23.77
C VAL A 118 1.06 28.34 23.17
N LEU A 119 1.90 29.34 22.89
CA LEU A 119 1.51 30.53 22.13
C LEU A 119 1.47 30.18 20.64
N VAL A 120 0.29 30.37 20.03
CA VAL A 120 0.04 30.17 18.60
C VAL A 120 -0.57 31.43 18.01
N LEU A 121 -0.01 31.97 16.94
CA LEU A 121 -0.51 33.21 16.31
C LEU A 121 -1.65 32.90 15.32
N PRO A 122 -2.86 33.46 15.50
CA PRO A 122 -4.08 33.03 14.80
C PRO A 122 -4.14 33.30 13.28
N LEU A 123 -3.13 33.92 12.67
CA LEU A 123 -3.11 34.22 11.22
C LEU A 123 -1.96 33.56 10.46
N ILE A 124 -0.81 33.34 11.11
CA ILE A 124 0.42 32.88 10.46
C ILE A 124 0.87 31.49 10.90
N ASP A 125 0.41 31.06 12.07
CA ASP A 125 0.80 29.78 12.65
C ASP A 125 -0.34 28.77 12.40
N GLN A 126 -0.05 27.74 11.62
CA GLN A 126 -0.86 26.52 11.62
C GLN A 126 -0.34 25.57 12.68
N TRP A 127 -1.25 24.94 13.41
CA TRP A 127 -0.87 24.04 14.49
C TRP A 127 -1.63 22.73 14.36
N GLN A 128 -0.94 21.63 14.64
CA GLN A 128 -1.53 20.29 14.67
C GLN A 128 -1.13 19.58 15.95
N ARG A 129 -2.12 19.01 16.63
CA ARG A 129 -1.89 18.18 17.83
C ARG A 129 -1.66 16.74 17.40
N VAL A 130 -0.58 16.16 17.91
CA VAL A 130 -0.24 14.75 17.72
C VAL A 130 -0.19 14.09 19.09
N ASP A 131 -0.86 12.94 19.22
CA ASP A 131 -0.80 12.13 20.44
C ASP A 131 0.40 11.18 20.34
N LEU A 132 1.16 11.07 21.41
CA LEU A 132 2.33 10.18 21.48
C LEU A 132 1.98 8.81 22.09
N ARG A 133 0.75 8.62 22.58
CA ARG A 133 0.32 7.34 23.15
C ARG A 133 0.26 6.25 22.09
N THR A 134 0.48 5.01 22.52
CA THR A 134 0.24 3.83 21.69
C THR A 134 -1.22 3.80 21.25
N ARG A 135 -1.42 3.62 19.95
CA ARG A 135 -2.72 3.48 19.29
C ARG A 135 -2.79 2.13 18.61
N ALA A 136 -3.99 1.58 18.57
CA ALA A 136 -4.27 0.36 17.82
C ALA A 136 -5.12 0.69 16.59
N PHE A 137 -4.84 0.03 15.47
CA PHE A 137 -5.81 -0.09 14.39
C PHE A 137 -5.91 -1.53 13.92
N ASN A 138 -7.12 -1.91 13.55
CA ASN A 138 -7.40 -3.19 12.92
C ASN A 138 -7.32 -3.06 11.40
N ILE A 139 -6.78 -4.09 10.75
CA ILE A 139 -6.78 -4.28 9.31
C ILE A 139 -7.92 -5.24 8.97
N PRO A 140 -8.84 -4.87 8.05
CA PRO A 140 -9.95 -5.74 7.71
C PRO A 140 -9.46 -7.10 7.19
N PRO A 141 -10.17 -8.20 7.49
CA PRO A 141 -9.80 -9.53 6.98
C PRO A 141 -9.77 -9.55 5.45
N CYS A 142 -8.67 -10.04 4.90
CA CYS A 142 -8.45 -10.16 3.46
C CYS A 142 -8.20 -11.61 3.07
N GLN A 143 -8.68 -12.01 1.88
CA GLN A 143 -8.42 -13.35 1.36
C GLN A 143 -7.04 -13.39 0.71
N VAL A 144 -6.19 -14.30 1.18
CA VAL A 144 -4.83 -14.51 0.65
C VAL A 144 -4.67 -15.96 0.23
N THR A 145 -4.13 -16.16 -0.97
CA THR A 145 -3.72 -17.47 -1.47
C THR A 145 -2.32 -17.78 -0.97
N THR A 146 -2.15 -18.91 -0.29
CA THR A 146 -0.89 -19.36 0.27
C THR A 146 -0.05 -20.15 -0.74
N ARG A 147 1.20 -20.47 -0.38
CA ARG A 147 2.13 -21.23 -1.24
C ARG A 147 1.59 -22.62 -1.64
N ASP A 148 0.79 -23.23 -0.77
CA ASP A 148 0.15 -24.54 -0.96
C ASP A 148 -1.20 -24.46 -1.69
N GLY A 149 -1.58 -23.29 -2.23
CA GLY A 149 -2.84 -23.10 -2.96
C GLY A 149 -4.08 -23.02 -2.07
N GLY A 150 -3.91 -23.05 -0.75
CA GLY A 150 -4.98 -22.81 0.22
C GLY A 150 -5.42 -21.34 0.20
N VAL A 151 -6.72 -21.10 0.42
CA VAL A 151 -7.27 -19.74 0.54
C VAL A 151 -7.69 -19.51 1.98
N VAL A 152 -7.04 -18.55 2.62
CA VAL A 152 -7.27 -18.17 4.02
C VAL A 152 -7.70 -16.71 4.11
N SER A 153 -8.68 -16.43 4.97
CA SER A 153 -9.03 -15.06 5.33
C SER A 153 -8.23 -14.66 6.57
N VAL A 154 -7.38 -13.64 6.48
CA VAL A 154 -6.53 -13.21 7.59
C VAL A 154 -6.67 -11.70 7.79
N GLY A 155 -6.81 -11.28 9.04
CA GLY A 155 -6.73 -9.89 9.49
C GLY A 155 -5.58 -9.72 10.48
N ALA A 156 -5.33 -8.48 10.91
CA ALA A 156 -4.36 -8.21 11.96
C ALA A 156 -4.71 -6.95 12.75
N ASP A 157 -4.34 -6.93 14.03
CA ASP A 157 -4.33 -5.75 14.88
C ASP A 157 -2.89 -5.26 15.06
N ILE A 158 -2.68 -3.97 14.85
CA ILE A 158 -1.36 -3.35 14.95
C ILE A 158 -1.39 -2.25 15.99
N GLN A 159 -0.48 -2.38 16.95
CA GLN A 159 -0.22 -1.38 17.97
C GLN A 159 1.06 -0.62 17.61
N PHE A 160 0.96 0.69 17.54
CA PHE A 160 2.06 1.57 17.17
C PHE A 160 2.01 2.86 17.98
N ARG A 161 3.17 3.50 18.13
CA ARG A 161 3.33 4.79 18.81
C ARG A 161 4.09 5.76 17.93
N ILE A 162 3.80 7.05 18.07
CA ILE A 162 4.52 8.10 17.35
C ILE A 162 5.70 8.55 18.22
N TRP A 163 6.93 8.38 17.72
CA TRP A 163 8.13 8.84 18.43
C TRP A 163 8.51 10.27 18.03
N SER A 164 8.29 10.65 16.76
CA SER A 164 8.53 12.00 16.25
C SER A 164 7.25 12.62 15.69
N PRO A 165 6.64 13.59 16.40
CA PRO A 165 5.42 14.24 15.93
C PRO A 165 5.65 15.08 14.67
N VAL A 166 6.87 15.59 14.47
CA VAL A 166 7.19 16.40 13.29
C VAL A 166 7.22 15.53 12.05
N MET A 167 7.95 14.42 12.10
CA MET A 167 8.03 13.47 10.98
C MET A 167 6.65 12.94 10.61
N SER A 168 5.82 12.62 11.61
CA SER A 168 4.46 12.14 11.39
C SER A 168 3.57 13.10 10.58
N VAL A 169 3.79 14.41 10.67
CA VAL A 169 2.96 15.40 9.97
C VAL A 169 3.59 15.82 8.65
N VAL A 170 4.93 15.85 8.57
CA VAL A 170 5.64 16.30 7.37
C VAL A 170 5.78 15.18 6.33
N SER A 171 5.99 13.94 6.77
CA SER A 171 6.27 12.83 5.84
C SER A 171 5.02 12.30 5.14
N VAL A 172 3.87 12.30 5.82
CA VAL A 172 2.62 11.69 5.33
C VAL A 172 1.42 12.52 5.76
N GLN A 173 0.48 12.75 4.84
CA GLN A 173 -0.76 13.49 5.12
C GLN A 173 -1.67 12.73 6.09
N ASP A 174 -2.04 11.48 5.75
CA ASP A 174 -2.89 10.61 6.57
C ASP A 174 -2.11 9.40 7.09
N LEU A 175 -1.42 9.58 8.21
CA LEU A 175 -0.56 8.54 8.81
C LEU A 175 -1.30 7.20 8.99
N ASN A 176 -2.52 7.24 9.52
CA ASN A 176 -3.29 6.03 9.80
C ASN A 176 -3.68 5.27 8.52
N ALA A 177 -4.07 5.99 7.46
CA ALA A 177 -4.48 5.38 6.21
C ALA A 177 -3.27 4.76 5.48
N SER A 178 -2.16 5.50 5.37
CA SER A 178 -0.94 5.01 4.76
C SER A 178 -0.36 3.81 5.52
N THR A 179 -0.35 3.85 6.85
CA THR A 179 0.15 2.72 7.67
C THR A 179 -0.73 1.48 7.51
N ARG A 180 -2.07 1.64 7.44
CA ARG A 180 -2.99 0.52 7.15
C ARG A 180 -2.70 -0.12 5.80
N LEU A 181 -2.48 0.67 4.76
CA LEU A 181 -2.17 0.17 3.41
C LEU A 181 -0.82 -0.55 3.38
N THR A 182 0.22 0.04 3.97
CA THR A 182 1.54 -0.59 4.06
C THR A 182 1.48 -1.91 4.81
N ALA A 183 0.80 -1.93 5.95
CA ALA A 183 0.64 -3.14 6.73
C ALA A 183 -0.17 -4.22 6.00
N HIS A 184 -1.24 -3.84 5.28
CA HIS A 184 -2.02 -4.75 4.46
C HIS A 184 -1.18 -5.39 3.34
N ASN A 185 -0.36 -4.58 2.65
CA ASN A 185 0.54 -5.07 1.61
C ASN A 185 1.60 -6.02 2.20
N ALA A 186 2.28 -5.62 3.27
CA ALA A 186 3.31 -6.42 3.94
C ALA A 186 2.75 -7.76 4.45
N MET A 187 1.55 -7.74 5.02
CA MET A 187 0.84 -8.94 5.48
C MET A 187 0.54 -9.90 4.33
N THR A 188 -0.01 -9.38 3.23
CA THR A 188 -0.36 -10.20 2.06
C THR A 188 0.88 -10.83 1.42
N THR A 189 1.96 -10.05 1.27
CA THR A 189 3.24 -10.54 0.74
C THR A 189 3.88 -11.59 1.65
N SER A 190 3.84 -11.40 2.97
CA SER A 190 4.39 -12.34 3.93
C SER A 190 3.60 -13.64 4.01
N LEU A 191 2.25 -13.56 4.05
CA LEU A 191 1.37 -14.72 4.10
C LEU A 191 1.37 -15.53 2.81
N GLY A 192 1.47 -14.89 1.65
CA GLY A 192 1.49 -15.60 0.36
C GLY A 192 2.71 -16.52 0.17
N ARG A 193 3.82 -16.24 0.88
CA ARG A 193 5.05 -17.06 0.83
C ARG A 193 5.03 -18.24 1.80
N LYS A 194 4.07 -18.28 2.71
CA LYS A 194 3.93 -19.27 3.79
C LYS A 194 2.84 -20.27 3.45
N SER A 195 2.87 -21.44 4.10
CA SER A 195 1.80 -22.45 3.97
C SER A 195 0.70 -22.23 5.00
N VAL A 196 -0.53 -22.70 4.75
CA VAL A 196 -1.65 -22.55 5.70
C VAL A 196 -1.30 -23.11 7.09
N ARG A 197 -0.68 -24.30 7.11
CA ARG A 197 -0.30 -24.97 8.37
C ARG A 197 0.75 -24.18 9.15
N GLU A 198 1.71 -23.58 8.46
CA GLU A 198 2.75 -22.75 9.06
C GLU A 198 2.17 -21.46 9.63
N ILE A 199 1.25 -20.80 8.92
CA ILE A 199 0.55 -19.60 9.40
C ILE A 199 -0.21 -19.89 10.69
N GLN A 200 -0.90 -21.04 10.76
CA GLN A 200 -1.66 -21.43 11.94
C GLN A 200 -0.77 -21.76 13.15
N THR A 201 0.37 -22.43 12.90
CA THR A 201 1.28 -22.92 13.95
C THR A 201 2.22 -21.81 14.45
N GLU A 202 2.73 -20.97 13.55
CA GLU A 202 3.79 -19.99 13.81
C GLU A 202 3.31 -18.53 13.78
N ARG A 203 2.02 -18.28 14.02
CA ARG A 203 1.44 -16.92 13.96
C ARG A 203 2.19 -15.86 14.78
N ILE A 204 2.77 -16.24 15.92
CA ILE A 204 3.53 -15.33 16.79
C ILE A 204 4.83 -14.89 16.10
N LYS A 205 5.62 -15.85 15.61
CA LYS A 205 6.87 -15.57 14.88
C LYS A 205 6.60 -14.74 13.62
N LEU A 206 5.51 -15.05 12.91
CA LEU A 206 5.13 -14.32 11.72
C LEU A 206 4.70 -12.88 12.03
N GLY A 207 4.01 -12.67 13.16
CA GLY A 207 3.67 -11.34 13.67
C GLY A 207 4.90 -10.50 13.99
N GLU A 208 5.92 -11.08 14.64
CA GLU A 208 7.21 -10.40 14.92
C GLU A 208 7.95 -10.03 13.63
N TYR A 209 8.03 -10.97 12.68
CA TYR A 209 8.65 -10.73 11.37
C TYR A 209 7.94 -9.60 10.61
N LEU A 210 6.60 -9.65 10.56
CA LEU A 210 5.78 -8.61 9.92
C LEU A 210 5.94 -7.26 10.61
N GLY A 211 6.02 -7.24 11.95
CA GLY A 211 6.29 -6.03 12.72
C GLY A 211 7.63 -5.40 12.35
N MET A 212 8.67 -6.20 12.15
CA MET A 212 9.99 -5.73 11.74
C MET A 212 9.97 -5.11 10.33
N ASP A 213 9.33 -5.79 9.38
CA ASP A 213 9.18 -5.35 7.98
C ASP A 213 8.40 -4.02 7.88
N ILE A 214 7.29 -3.91 8.60
CA ILE A 214 6.51 -2.68 8.69
C ILE A 214 7.32 -1.57 9.38
N ASN A 215 8.04 -1.88 10.45
CA ASN A 215 8.84 -0.89 11.18
C ASN A 215 9.96 -0.30 10.30
N GLU A 216 10.59 -1.10 9.43
CA GLU A 216 11.60 -0.61 8.48
C GLU A 216 11.03 0.46 7.53
N THR A 217 9.85 0.20 6.97
CA THR A 217 9.19 1.12 6.03
C THR A 217 8.63 2.37 6.73
N THR A 218 8.24 2.25 7.99
CA THR A 218 7.51 3.30 8.72
C THR A 218 8.38 4.20 9.60
N LYS A 219 9.65 3.83 9.85
CA LYS A 219 10.68 4.69 10.48
C LYS A 219 10.74 6.13 9.92
N PRO A 220 10.81 6.37 8.60
CA PRO A 220 10.82 7.73 8.03
C PRO A 220 9.51 8.50 8.24
N TRP A 221 8.44 7.86 8.71
CA TRP A 221 7.18 8.53 9.05
C TRP A 221 7.13 8.94 10.53
N GLY A 222 8.15 8.63 11.33
CA GLY A 222 8.20 9.03 12.73
C GLY A 222 7.37 8.16 13.67
N LEU A 223 6.99 6.95 13.23
CA LEU A 223 6.27 5.97 14.05
C LEU A 223 7.15 4.75 14.35
N GLU A 224 6.80 4.06 15.43
CA GLU A 224 7.40 2.80 15.85
C GLU A 224 6.26 1.80 16.09
N VAL A 225 6.41 0.58 15.57
CA VAL A 225 5.46 -0.50 15.76
C VAL A 225 5.80 -1.23 17.06
N ASP A 226 4.87 -1.23 18.02
CA ASP A 226 5.04 -1.87 19.33
C ASP A 226 4.75 -3.37 19.24
N ARG A 227 3.65 -3.75 18.57
CA ARG A 227 3.21 -5.15 18.45
C ARG A 227 2.28 -5.36 17.25
N VAL A 228 2.38 -6.53 16.63
CA VAL A 228 1.46 -7.00 15.59
C VAL A 228 0.83 -8.33 16.03
N GLU A 229 -0.50 -8.38 16.04
CA GLU A 229 -1.27 -9.59 16.33
C GLU A 229 -2.03 -10.06 15.09
N LEU A 230 -1.74 -11.27 14.61
CA LEU A 230 -2.42 -11.86 13.46
C LEU A 230 -3.72 -12.54 13.90
N THR A 231 -4.83 -12.16 13.25
CA THR A 231 -6.15 -12.78 13.42
C THR A 231 -6.46 -13.64 12.20
N VAL A 232 -6.27 -14.95 12.33
CA VAL A 232 -6.58 -15.90 11.24
C VAL A 232 -8.07 -16.26 11.30
N GLY A 233 -8.79 -15.94 10.23
CA GLY A 233 -10.17 -16.36 9.99
C GLY A 233 -10.26 -17.77 9.42
N ALA A 234 -11.49 -18.24 9.17
CA ALA A 234 -11.75 -19.59 8.68
C ALA A 234 -11.05 -19.86 7.32
N VAL A 235 -10.50 -21.07 7.17
CA VAL A 235 -9.95 -21.57 5.91
C VAL A 235 -11.13 -21.79 4.95
N LEU A 236 -11.23 -20.97 3.90
CA LEU A 236 -12.36 -21.02 2.97
C LEU A 236 -12.22 -22.20 1.98
N LYS A 237 -11.00 -22.71 1.76
CA LYS A 237 -10.75 -23.90 0.95
C LYS A 237 -9.55 -24.69 1.49
N PRO A 238 -9.71 -25.98 1.90
CA PRO A 238 -8.58 -26.83 2.25
C PRO A 238 -7.67 -27.05 1.02
N PRO A 239 -6.36 -27.25 1.20
CA PRO A 239 -5.44 -27.52 0.09
C PRO A 239 -5.91 -28.73 -0.73
N GLU A 240 -5.79 -28.65 -2.05
CA GLU A 240 -5.99 -29.80 -2.93
C GLU A 240 -4.86 -30.80 -2.66
N ASP A 241 -5.10 -31.75 -1.75
CA ASP A 241 -4.30 -32.97 -1.69
C ASP A 241 -4.58 -33.74 -2.99
N CYS A 242 -3.71 -33.55 -3.99
CA CYS A 242 -3.69 -34.38 -5.18
C CYS A 242 -2.59 -35.44 -5.04
N PRO A 243 -2.94 -36.66 -4.58
CA PRO A 243 -2.31 -37.86 -5.08
C PRO A 243 -3.34 -38.61 -5.93
N SER A 244 -3.09 -38.59 -7.24
CA SER A 244 -3.30 -39.69 -8.16
C SER A 244 -3.79 -40.99 -7.52
N GLY A 245 -5.11 -41.19 -7.49
CA GLY A 245 -5.71 -42.51 -7.52
C GLY A 245 -6.09 -42.83 -8.97
N PRO A 246 -5.66 -43.97 -9.56
CA PRO A 246 -6.22 -44.41 -10.83
C PRO A 246 -7.65 -44.87 -10.55
N GLY A 247 -8.65 -44.00 -10.69
CA GLY A 247 -10.02 -44.43 -10.40
C GLY A 247 -11.16 -43.43 -10.43
N SER A 248 -10.96 -42.13 -10.64
CA SER A 248 -12.11 -41.23 -10.89
C SER A 248 -12.41 -41.18 -12.39
N VAL A 249 -12.99 -42.27 -12.89
CA VAL A 249 -13.71 -42.26 -14.16
C VAL A 249 -14.80 -41.20 -14.03
N ILE A 250 -14.68 -40.13 -14.80
CA ILE A 250 -15.75 -39.17 -15.01
C ILE A 250 -16.86 -39.95 -15.73
N LEU A 251 -17.84 -40.44 -14.98
CA LEU A 251 -19.05 -41.01 -15.56
C LEU A 251 -19.82 -39.83 -16.20
N PRO A 252 -20.14 -39.88 -17.51
CA PRO A 252 -21.06 -38.89 -18.06
C PRO A 252 -22.42 -39.02 -17.36
N PRO A 253 -23.19 -37.92 -17.20
CA PRO A 253 -24.43 -37.94 -16.45
C PRO A 253 -25.38 -38.96 -17.05
N SER A 254 -25.73 -39.96 -16.25
CA SER A 254 -26.72 -40.97 -16.58
C SER A 254 -28.05 -40.26 -16.83
N ILE A 255 -28.51 -40.28 -18.09
CA ILE A 255 -29.83 -39.77 -18.48
C ILE A 255 -30.88 -40.73 -17.90
N PRO A 256 -31.78 -40.28 -17.02
CA PRO A 256 -32.85 -41.12 -16.49
C PRO A 256 -33.88 -41.40 -17.60
N GLY A 257 -34.16 -42.67 -17.88
CA GLY A 257 -35.32 -43.04 -18.73
C GLY A 257 -35.12 -44.11 -19.81
N LEU A 258 -33.99 -44.83 -19.86
CA LEU A 258 -33.80 -45.92 -20.83
C LEU A 258 -33.37 -47.21 -20.15
N GLU A 259 -34.19 -47.68 -19.21
CA GLU A 259 -34.14 -49.07 -18.75
C GLU A 259 -35.02 -49.90 -19.68
N GLY A 260 -34.42 -50.66 -20.60
CA GLY A 260 -35.17 -51.68 -21.36
C GLY A 260 -34.92 -51.81 -22.87
N LEU A 261 -33.87 -51.21 -23.45
CA LEU A 261 -33.50 -51.45 -24.85
C LEU A 261 -32.16 -52.17 -24.95
N ALA A 262 -32.07 -53.35 -24.36
CA ALA A 262 -31.04 -54.33 -24.73
C ALA A 262 -31.42 -54.91 -26.10
N GLY A 263 -30.87 -54.35 -27.16
CA GLY A 263 -31.11 -54.85 -28.51
C GLY A 263 -30.04 -54.46 -29.53
N PRO A 264 -30.11 -55.03 -30.74
CA PRO A 264 -29.12 -54.86 -31.82
C PRO A 264 -28.92 -53.40 -32.29
N ILE A 265 -29.83 -52.50 -31.91
CA ILE A 265 -29.85 -51.09 -32.33
C ILE A 265 -28.72 -50.28 -31.68
N GLN A 266 -28.27 -50.65 -30.47
CA GLN A 266 -27.16 -49.97 -29.79
C GLN A 266 -25.79 -50.30 -30.41
N GLN A 267 -25.65 -51.49 -31.00
CA GLN A 267 -24.48 -51.86 -31.81
C GLN A 267 -24.42 -51.06 -33.12
N LEU A 268 -25.57 -50.77 -33.73
CA LEU A 268 -25.64 -49.93 -34.92
C LEU A 268 -25.26 -48.46 -34.61
N ALA A 269 -25.69 -47.94 -33.46
CA ALA A 269 -25.34 -46.59 -33.01
C ALA A 269 -23.83 -46.45 -32.68
N MET A 270 -23.23 -47.46 -32.03
CA MET A 270 -21.77 -47.49 -31.79
C MET A 270 -20.95 -47.56 -33.10
N HIS A 271 -21.42 -48.30 -34.11
CA HIS A 271 -20.74 -48.39 -35.42
C HIS A 271 -20.79 -47.07 -36.21
N PHE A 272 -21.89 -46.29 -36.09
CA PHE A 272 -21.98 -44.96 -36.72
C PHE A 272 -21.16 -43.89 -35.99
N LEU A 273 -21.10 -43.93 -34.65
CA LEU A 273 -20.31 -43.00 -33.84
C LEU A 273 -18.79 -43.19 -34.00
N GLY A 274 -18.34 -44.44 -34.23
CA GLY A 274 -16.93 -44.73 -34.52
C GLY A 274 -16.43 -44.15 -35.84
N ASN A 275 -17.32 -43.88 -36.79
CA ASN A 275 -16.96 -43.46 -38.15
C ASN A 275 -17.09 -41.94 -38.41
N MET A 276 -17.43 -41.14 -37.39
CA MET A 276 -17.46 -39.66 -37.47
C MET A 276 -16.21 -38.97 -36.90
N ALA A 277 -15.25 -39.72 -36.34
CA ALA A 277 -13.97 -39.18 -35.89
C ALA A 277 -12.91 -39.23 -37.00
N GLY A 278 -13.17 -38.52 -38.11
CA GLY A 278 -12.21 -38.41 -39.20
C GLY A 278 -12.75 -37.57 -40.35
N GLY A 279 -12.57 -36.25 -40.29
CA GLY A 279 -13.03 -35.38 -41.38
C GLY A 279 -12.91 -33.88 -41.10
N ASN A 280 -11.77 -33.35 -41.52
CA ASN A 280 -11.31 -31.96 -41.61
C ASN A 280 -12.34 -30.84 -41.93
N ASN A 281 -12.00 -29.64 -41.42
CA ASN A 281 -12.29 -28.28 -41.93
C ASN A 281 -13.72 -27.69 -41.92
N GLY A 282 -13.83 -26.47 -41.35
CA GLY A 282 -14.72 -25.42 -41.83
C GLY A 282 -15.61 -24.73 -40.79
N SER A 283 -15.13 -23.63 -40.20
CA SER A 283 -15.99 -22.49 -39.80
C SER A 283 -16.41 -21.67 -41.06
N PRO A 284 -17.30 -20.64 -41.02
CA PRO A 284 -18.19 -20.11 -39.96
C PRO A 284 -19.65 -19.83 -40.45
N LEU A 285 -20.59 -19.45 -39.56
CA LEU A 285 -21.54 -18.30 -39.71
C LEU A 285 -22.69 -18.31 -38.67
N VAL A 286 -22.70 -17.26 -37.84
CA VAL A 286 -23.82 -16.36 -37.46
C VAL A 286 -25.21 -16.98 -37.17
N ARG A 287 -25.67 -16.84 -35.92
CA ARG A 287 -26.96 -16.16 -35.67
C ARG A 287 -27.08 -15.56 -34.27
N THR A 288 -27.65 -14.37 -34.31
CA THR A 288 -28.00 -13.36 -33.31
C THR A 288 -28.83 -13.89 -32.14
N GLY A 289 -28.57 -13.35 -30.95
CA GLY A 289 -29.40 -13.52 -29.75
C GLY A 289 -29.06 -12.43 -28.74
N THR A 290 -29.61 -11.25 -28.94
CA THR A 290 -29.66 -10.15 -27.97
C THR A 290 -30.46 -10.59 -26.75
N VAL A 291 -29.82 -10.63 -25.58
CA VAL A 291 -30.50 -10.62 -24.28
C VAL A 291 -29.89 -9.51 -23.46
N THR A 292 -30.71 -8.51 -23.19
CA THR A 292 -30.49 -7.35 -22.33
C THR A 292 -30.20 -7.78 -20.91
N MET A 293 -29.07 -7.32 -20.38
CA MET A 293 -28.60 -7.56 -19.01
C MET A 293 -29.03 -6.37 -18.14
N GLU A 294 -30.09 -6.53 -17.37
CA GLU A 294 -30.52 -5.58 -16.34
C GLU A 294 -29.72 -5.86 -15.04
N LEU A 295 -29.06 -4.81 -14.53
CA LEU A 295 -28.30 -4.77 -13.27
C LEU A 295 -29.16 -4.13 -12.17
N PRO A 296 -29.36 -4.75 -11.00
CA PRO A 296 -29.95 -4.06 -9.85
C PRO A 296 -28.89 -3.77 -8.79
N TRP A 297 -28.31 -2.56 -8.82
CA TRP A 297 -27.66 -1.94 -7.66
C TRP A 297 -27.83 -0.43 -7.71
N LEU A 298 -28.94 0.07 -7.16
CA LEU A 298 -29.05 1.43 -6.65
C LEU A 298 -30.28 1.52 -5.73
N GLY A 299 -30.03 1.51 -4.43
CA GLY A 299 -31.07 1.69 -3.43
C GLY A 299 -30.49 1.98 -2.06
N GLN A 300 -30.79 3.19 -1.58
CA GLN A 300 -30.83 3.65 -0.19
C GLN A 300 -29.58 4.38 0.35
N VAL A 301 -29.55 5.68 0.09
CA VAL A 301 -29.23 6.69 1.12
C VAL A 301 -30.47 7.56 1.25
N GLN A 302 -31.01 7.62 2.47
CA GLN A 302 -31.89 8.68 2.97
C GLN A 302 -31.29 9.16 4.29
#